data_AF-A0A534UT05-F1
#
_entry.id   AF-A0A534UT05-F1
#
_cell.length_a   1.000
_cell.length_b   1.000
_cell.length_c   1.000
_cell.angle_alpha   90.00
_cell.angle_beta   90.00
_cell.angle_gamma   90.00
#
_symmetry.space_group_name_H-M   'P 1'
#
loop_
_entity.id
_entity.type
_entity.pdbx_description
1 polymer ?
#
loop_
_entity_poly.entity_id
_entity_poly.type
_entity_poly.pdbx_seq_one_letter_code
_entity_poly.pdbx_strand_id
1 'polypeptide(L)' 'MPIILATMANLYYNDRLIIAYASLNQSTKTWSPGAEITWTRNGQRYSHSIGGLADRFKTSEDAEKFVTSLAKTWIDSNP' A
#
# COMPACT_ATOMS: atom_id res chain seq x y z
N MET A 1 -17.30 -0.70 -11.27
CA MET A 1 -16.31 -1.55 -11.97
C MET A 1 -15.60 -2.42 -10.94
N PRO A 2 -15.40 -3.73 -11.18
CA PRO A 2 -14.74 -4.60 -10.21
C PRO A 2 -13.24 -4.36 -10.22
N ILE A 3 -12.71 -3.90 -9.09
CA ILE A 3 -11.27 -3.84 -8.84
C ILE A 3 -10.83 -5.24 -8.44
N ILE A 4 -9.90 -5.83 -9.19
CA ILE A 4 -9.28 -7.11 -8.81
C ILE A 4 -8.05 -6.77 -7.95
N LEU A 5 -8.09 -7.16 -6.67
CA LEU A 5 -6.88 -7.27 -5.85
C LEU A 5 -6.10 -8.50 -6.31
N ALA A 6 -4.84 -8.33 -6.70
CA ALA A 6 -4.03 -9.45 -7.18
C ALA A 6 -2.85 -9.82 -6.31
N THR A 7 -2.35 -8.88 -5.51
CA THR A 7 -1.27 -9.17 -4.57
C THR A 7 -1.46 -8.31 -3.33
N MET A 8 -1.22 -8.93 -2.18
CA MET A 8 -1.36 -8.32 -0.87
C MET A 8 -0.19 -8.80 -0.01
N ALA A 9 0.66 -7.86 0.41
CA ALA A 9 1.77 -8.12 1.30
C ALA A 9 1.51 -7.46 2.65
N ASN A 10 1.49 -8.28 3.70
CA ASN A 10 1.41 -7.81 5.07
C ASN A 10 2.82 -7.83 5.66
N LEU A 11 3.32 -6.68 6.07
CA LEU A 11 4.61 -6.56 6.74
C LEU A 11 4.49 -5.72 8.01
N TYR A 12 5.27 -6.07 9.02
CA TYR A 12 5.35 -5.30 10.25
C TYR A 12 6.66 -4.52 10.24
N TYR A 13 6.58 -3.19 10.41
CA TYR A 13 7.72 -2.30 10.36
C TYR A 13 7.59 -1.18 11.40
N ASN A 14 8.57 -1.07 12.29
CA ASN A 14 8.64 -0.04 13.34
C ASN A 14 7.37 0.08 14.20
N ASP A 15 6.85 -1.06 14.68
CA ASP A 15 5.58 -1.18 15.43
C ASP A 15 4.31 -0.75 14.67
N ARG A 16 4.39 -0.75 13.33
CA ARG A 16 3.26 -0.45 12.44
C ARG A 16 3.05 -1.60 11.47
N LEU A 17 1.80 -2.00 11.31
CA LEU A 17 1.39 -2.96 10.30
C LEU A 17 1.17 -2.24 8.97
N ILE A 18 1.89 -2.65 7.94
CA ILE A 18 1.69 -2.21 6.57
C ILE A 18 1.01 -3.34 5.80
N ILE A 19 -0.08 -3.00 5.13
CA ILE A 19 -0.81 -3.86 4.20
C ILE A 19 -0.62 -3.21 2.82
N ALA A 20 0.38 -3.67 2.08
CA ALA A 20 0.59 -3.27 0.69
C ALA A 20 -0.32 -4.09 -0.22
N TYR A 21 -0.94 -3.45 -1.20
CA TYR A 21 -1.79 -4.11 -2.18
C TYR A 21 -1.61 -3.51 -3.57
N ALA A 22 -1.82 -4.35 -4.58
CA ALA A 22 -1.86 -3.95 -5.97
C ALA A 22 -3.25 -4.23 -6.55
N SER A 23 -3.85 -3.20 -7.15
CA SER A 23 -5.19 -3.25 -7.71
C SER A 23 -5.15 -3.06 -9.22
N LEU A 24 -5.80 -3.94 -9.98
CA LEU A 24 -5.80 -3.84 -11.45
C LEU A 24 -6.95 -2.95 -11.91
N ASN A 25 -6.63 -1.86 -12.59
CA ASN A 25 -7.61 -1.10 -13.35
C ASN A 25 -7.91 -1.81 -14.67
N GLN A 26 -9.11 -2.37 -14.80
CA GLN A 26 -9.49 -3.14 -15.99
C GLN A 26 -9.58 -2.29 -17.27
N SER A 27 -9.87 -1.00 -17.14
CA SER A 27 -10.03 -0.08 -18.27
C SER A 27 -8.70 0.28 -18.91
N THR A 28 -7.69 0.55 -18.09
CA THR A 28 -6.35 0.94 -18.55
C THR A 28 -5.36 -0.22 -18.58
N LYS A 29 -5.74 -1.39 -18.02
CA LYS A 29 -4.87 -2.58 -17.87
C LYS A 29 -3.58 -2.27 -17.09
N THR A 30 -3.66 -1.33 -16.16
CA THR A 30 -2.54 -0.88 -15.33
C THR A 30 -2.80 -1.17 -13.87
N TRP A 31 -1.72 -1.38 -13.12
CA TRP A 31 -1.78 -1.64 -11.70
C TRP A 31 -1.66 -0.32 -10.91
N SER A 32 -2.64 -0.10 -10.04
CA SER A 32 -2.65 0.97 -9.05
C SER A 32 -2.14 0.40 -7.72
N PRO A 33 -1.00 0.89 -7.22
CA PRO A 33 -0.52 0.54 -5.90
C PRO A 33 -1.34 1.23 -4.80
N GLY A 34 -1.53 0.53 -3.69
CA GLY A 34 -2.02 1.12 -2.46
C GLY A 34 -1.40 0.46 -1.24
N ALA A 35 -1.32 1.18 -0.13
CA ALA A 35 -0.90 0.61 1.13
C ALA A 35 -1.77 1.16 2.25
N GLU A 36 -2.02 0.34 3.26
CA GLU A 36 -2.64 0.75 4.50
C GLU A 36 -1.67 0.53 5.64
N ILE A 37 -1.35 1.58 6.36
CA ILE A 37 -0.45 1.57 7.50
C ILE A 37 -1.31 1.73 8.73
N THR A 38 -1.22 0.81 9.68
CA THR A 38 -1.97 0.87 10.93
C THR A 38 -1.04 0.72 12.12
N TRP A 39 -1.27 1.51 13.15
CA TRP A 39 -0.47 1.49 14.37
C TRP A 39 -1.30 1.87 15.58
N THR A 40 -0.81 1.56 16.78
CA THR A 40 -1.48 1.91 18.03
C THR A 40 -0.59 2.87 18.81
N ARG A 41 -1.16 4.01 19.24
CA ARG A 41 -0.47 4.99 20.09
C ARG A 41 -1.39 5.35 21.26
N ASN A 42 -0.89 5.21 22.49
CA ASN A 42 -1.65 5.50 23.72
C ASN A 42 -3.01 4.78 23.82
N GLY A 43 -3.07 3.52 23.36
CA GLY A 43 -4.31 2.73 23.34
C GLY A 43 -5.31 3.10 22.24
N GLN A 44 -5.00 4.09 21.39
CA GLN A 44 -5.80 4.45 20.22
C GLN A 44 -5.19 3.86 18.94
N ARG A 45 -6.04 3.29 18.08
CA ARG A 45 -5.65 2.79 16.77
C ARG A 45 -5.70 3.92 15.75
N TYR A 46 -4.61 4.06 15.02
CA TYR A 46 -4.45 4.99 13.91
C TYR A 46 -4.28 4.19 12.62
N SER A 47 -4.77 4.76 11.53
CA SER A 47 -4.53 4.24 10.19
C SER A 47 -4.17 5.38 9.24
N HIS A 48 -3.34 5.06 8.26
CA HIS A 48 -2.98 5.93 7.16
C HIS A 48 -3.02 5.13 5.88
N SER A 49 -3.84 5.55 4.93
CA SER A 49 -3.92 4.94 3.62
C SER A 49 -3.10 5.75 2.61
N ILE A 50 -2.24 5.04 1.89
CA ILE A 50 -1.51 5.53 0.73
C ILE A 50 -2.26 4.99 -0.49
N GLY A 51 -2.83 5.88 -1.29
CA GLY A 51 -3.60 5.52 -2.48
C GLY A 51 -3.66 6.67 -3.48
N GLY A 52 -4.39 6.48 -4.59
CA GLY A 52 -4.52 7.50 -5.64
C GLY A 52 -3.24 7.73 -6.44
N LEU A 53 -2.28 6.82 -6.34
CA LEU A 53 -1.06 6.84 -7.14
C LEU A 53 -1.41 6.49 -8.58
N ALA A 54 -1.07 7.38 -9.52
CA ALA A 54 -1.37 7.19 -10.93
C ALA A 54 -0.92 5.81 -11.43
N ASP A 55 -1.86 5.11 -12.08
CA ASP A 55 -1.70 3.74 -12.56
C ASP A 55 -0.57 3.67 -13.60
N ARG A 56 0.62 3.25 -13.15
CA ARG A 56 1.84 3.28 -13.97
C ARG A 56 2.53 1.94 -14.09
N PHE A 57 2.12 0.94 -13.31
CA PHE A 57 2.80 -0.34 -13.22
C PHE A 57 2.17 -1.36 -14.17
N LYS A 58 3.03 -2.13 -14.86
CA LYS A 58 2.61 -3.21 -15.76
C LYS A 58 2.42 -4.54 -15.03
N THR A 59 3.02 -4.68 -13.86
CA THR A 59 2.93 -5.88 -13.02
C THR A 59 2.44 -5.52 -11.62
N SER A 60 1.76 -6.47 -10.96
CA SER A 60 1.31 -6.30 -9.58
C SER A 60 2.49 -6.30 -8.61
N GLU A 61 3.53 -7.07 -8.90
CA GLU A 61 4.74 -7.17 -8.08
C GLU A 61 5.53 -5.85 -8.04
N ASP A 62 5.67 -5.15 -9.17
CA ASP A 62 6.32 -3.84 -9.19
C ASP A 62 5.53 -2.80 -8.42
N ALA A 63 4.19 -2.83 -8.54
CA ALA A 63 3.29 -1.96 -7.79
C ALA A 63 3.41 -2.20 -6.27
N GLU A 64 3.43 -3.48 -5.86
CA GLU A 64 3.59 -3.87 -4.46
C GLU A 64 4.96 -3.47 -3.89
N LYS A 65 6.05 -3.75 -4.60
CA LYS A 65 7.41 -3.37 -4.15
C LYS A 65 7.53 -1.86 -4.01
N PHE A 66 7.00 -1.11 -4.97
CA PHE A 66 6.98 0.35 -4.94
C PHE A 66 6.23 0.86 -3.71
N VAL A 67 5.02 0.38 -3.47
CA VAL A 67 4.18 0.88 -2.38
C VAL A 67 4.67 0.44 -1.01
N THR A 68 5.28 -0.75 -0.92
CA THR A 68 5.97 -1.23 0.28
C THR A 68 7.13 -0.32 0.64
N SER A 69 7.95 0.06 -0.35
CA SER A 69 9.05 1.00 -0.12
C SER A 69 8.53 2.37 0.28
N LEU A 70 7.48 2.87 -0.37
CA LEU A 70 6.86 4.15 -0.05
C LEU A 70 6.28 4.17 1.36
N ALA A 71 5.64 3.08 1.79
CA ALA A 71 5.10 2.94 3.13
C ALA A 71 6.21 2.97 4.20
N LYS A 72 7.33 2.27 3.96
CA LYS A 72 8.50 2.33 4.85
C LYS A 72 9.05 3.75 4.95
N THR A 73 9.27 4.41 3.82
CA THR A 73 9.74 5.81 3.80
C THR A 73 8.78 6.77 4.51
N TRP A 74 7.47 6.55 4.38
CA TRP A 74 6.48 7.34 5.12
C TRP A 74 6.60 7.12 6.64
N ILE A 75 6.79 5.87 7.09
CA ILE A 75 7.01 5.57 8.51
C ILE A 75 8.29 6.23 9.01
N ASP A 76 9.38 6.15 8.24
CA ASP A 76 10.67 6.77 8.60
C ASP A 76 10.56 8.30 8.70
N SER A 77 9.70 8.90 7.86
CA SER A 77 9.43 10.35 7.88
C SER A 77 8.44 10.77 8.98
N ASN A 78 7.75 9.82 9.61
CA ASN A 78 6.72 10.07 10.63
C ASN A 78 6.98 9.17 11.86
N PRO A 79 8.01 9.44 12.67
CA PRO A 79 8.35 8.62 13.84
C PRO A 79 7.25 8.57 14.91
#